data_AF-A0A950CU52-F1
#
_entry.id   AF-A0A950CU52-F1
#
_cell.length_a   1.000
_cell.length_b   1.000
_cell.length_c   1.000
_cell.angle_alpha   90.00
_cell.angle_beta   90.00
_cell.angle_gamma   90.00
#
_symmetry.space_group_name_H-M   'P 1'
#
loop_
_entity.id
_entity.type
_entity.pdbx_description
1 polymer ?
#
loop_
_entity_poly.entity_id
_entity_poly.type
_entity_poly.pdbx_seq_one_letter_code
_entity_poly.pdbx_strand_id
1 'polypeptide(L)'
;CTPWGMPTYNVFGWQKPCYLLQDGYADSFQELLAETGWSRYGTESGNPKCANCMVHSGYKASAVDYGFGSLKGFWAVAKASIFSRYPDKDALTLLNEPQKPVHSYNPLVNIETAGETRA
;
A
#
# COMPACT_ATOMS: atom_id res chain seq x y z
N CYS A 1 -1.99 -2.34 2.30
CA CYS A 1 -2.06 -0.87 2.25
C CYS A 1 -2.99 -0.41 3.36
N THR A 2 -2.50 0.47 4.23
CA THR A 2 -3.20 0.98 5.42
C THR A 2 -3.46 2.48 5.23
N PRO A 3 -4.57 2.86 4.57
CA PRO A 3 -4.79 4.24 4.14
C PRO A 3 -5.04 5.22 5.31
N TRP A 4 -5.51 4.73 6.46
CA TRP A 4 -5.67 5.54 7.68
C TRP A 4 -4.35 5.93 8.34
N GLY A 5 -3.23 5.33 7.96
CA GLY A 5 -1.94 5.56 8.63
C GLY A 5 -1.34 6.94 8.39
N MET A 6 -1.86 7.67 7.40
CA MET A 6 -1.41 9.02 7.03
C MET A 6 -2.60 9.90 6.63
N PRO A 7 -3.46 10.32 7.59
CA PRO A 7 -4.60 11.18 7.31
C PRO A 7 -4.14 12.60 6.96
N THR A 8 -4.88 13.27 6.09
CA THR A 8 -4.60 14.66 5.67
C THR A 8 -5.74 15.57 6.09
N TYR A 9 -5.43 16.67 6.76
CA TYR A 9 -6.37 17.76 7.04
C TYR A 9 -5.98 19.00 6.23
N ASN A 10 -6.94 19.63 5.57
CA ASN A 10 -6.72 20.85 4.80
C ASN A 10 -7.91 21.82 4.96
N VAL A 11 -7.94 22.90 4.16
CA VAL A 11 -9.01 23.92 4.21
C VAL A 11 -10.42 23.39 3.94
N PHE A 12 -10.55 22.21 3.35
CA PHE A 12 -11.81 21.53 3.08
C PHE A 12 -12.17 20.48 4.15
N GLY A 13 -11.34 20.31 5.20
CA GLY A 13 -11.56 19.35 6.28
C GLY A 13 -10.61 18.14 6.23
N TRP A 14 -11.04 17.04 6.86
CA TRP A 14 -10.32 15.76 6.86
C TRP A 14 -10.54 15.05 5.53
N GLN A 15 -9.49 14.92 4.74
CA GLN A 15 -9.60 14.24 3.46
C GLN A 15 -9.87 12.75 3.69
N LYS A 16 -10.89 12.22 2.98
CA LYS A 16 -11.18 10.78 2.95
C LYS A 16 -9.94 9.99 2.53
N PRO A 17 -9.79 8.73 2.98
CA PRO A 17 -8.54 8.15 3.47
C PRO A 17 -7.42 7.94 2.43
N CYS A 18 -7.70 8.14 1.15
CA CYS A 18 -6.67 8.15 0.10
C CYS A 18 -6.79 9.44 -0.70
N TYR A 19 -5.87 10.37 -0.48
CA TYR A 19 -5.88 11.69 -1.14
C TYR A 19 -5.75 11.60 -2.67
N LEU A 20 -5.27 10.48 -3.20
CA LEU A 20 -5.22 10.21 -4.64
C LEU A 20 -6.58 9.84 -5.24
N LEU A 21 -7.51 9.32 -4.42
CA LEU A 21 -8.84 8.91 -4.90
C LEU A 21 -9.86 10.06 -4.86
N GLN A 22 -9.58 11.11 -4.09
CA GLN A 22 -10.41 12.32 -4.01
C GLN A 22 -11.90 12.01 -3.71
N ASP A 23 -12.16 11.08 -2.78
CA ASP A 23 -13.52 10.64 -2.44
C ASP A 23 -14.31 11.65 -1.58
N GLY A 24 -13.71 12.80 -1.27
CA GLY A 24 -14.29 13.90 -0.50
C GLY A 24 -13.60 14.15 0.84
N TYR A 25 -14.31 14.86 1.72
CA TYR A 25 -13.84 15.30 3.03
C TYR A 25 -14.84 14.92 4.12
N ALA A 26 -14.38 14.91 5.36
CA ALA A 26 -15.14 14.78 6.59
C ALA A 26 -14.86 16.00 7.48
N ASP A 27 -15.85 16.46 8.23
CA ASP A 27 -15.73 17.66 9.06
C ASP A 27 -14.93 17.39 10.34
N SER A 28 -14.93 16.14 10.80
CA SER A 28 -14.16 15.72 11.97
C SER A 28 -13.35 14.45 11.72
N PHE A 29 -12.29 14.27 12.51
CA PHE A 29 -11.50 13.04 12.46
C PHE A 29 -12.33 11.82 12.85
N GLN A 30 -13.29 11.99 13.77
CA GLN A 30 -14.15 10.91 14.22
C GLN A 30 -15.13 10.46 13.13
N GLU A 31 -15.70 11.40 12.39
CA GLU A 31 -16.52 11.12 11.19
C GLU A 31 -15.68 10.40 10.12
N LEU A 32 -14.46 10.87 9.85
CA LEU A 32 -13.53 10.18 8.95
C LEU A 32 -13.35 8.71 9.35
N LEU A 33 -13.15 8.42 10.65
CA LEU A 33 -12.96 7.06 11.14
C LEU A 33 -14.23 6.20 11.05
N ALA A 34 -15.39 6.75 11.42
CA ALA A 34 -16.63 6.01 11.54
C ALA A 34 -17.34 5.77 10.20
N GLU A 35 -17.33 6.75 9.30
CA GLU A 35 -18.15 6.73 8.08
C GLU A 35 -17.37 6.25 6.84
N THR A 36 -16.05 6.15 6.95
CA THR A 36 -15.23 5.64 5.85
C THR A 36 -15.46 4.14 5.67
N GLY A 37 -15.92 3.75 4.47
CA GLY A 37 -16.01 2.34 4.07
C GLY A 37 -14.63 1.71 3.82
N TRP A 38 -13.89 1.41 4.88
CA TRP A 38 -12.49 0.96 4.87
C TRP A 38 -12.23 -0.26 3.97
N SER A 39 -13.19 -1.18 3.87
CA SER A 39 -13.12 -2.37 3.02
C SER A 39 -13.01 -2.07 1.53
N ARG A 40 -13.32 -0.84 1.09
CA ARG A 40 -13.25 -0.40 -0.32
C ARG A 40 -11.86 0.11 -0.75
N TYR A 41 -10.88 0.06 0.15
CA TYR A 41 -9.55 0.61 -0.06
C TYR A 41 -8.46 -0.45 0.08
N GLY A 42 -7.35 -0.24 -0.64
CA GLY A 42 -6.20 -1.14 -0.64
C GLY A 42 -6.30 -2.26 -1.68
N THR A 43 -5.18 -2.92 -1.92
CA THR A 43 -5.04 -3.92 -3.00
C THR A 43 -6.04 -5.06 -2.89
N GLU A 44 -6.34 -5.53 -1.68
CA GLU A 44 -7.29 -6.62 -1.44
C GLU A 44 -8.77 -6.23 -1.61
N SER A 45 -9.09 -4.95 -1.79
CA SER A 45 -10.48 -4.46 -1.81
C SER A 45 -11.27 -4.77 -3.09
N GLY A 46 -10.61 -5.26 -4.14
CA GLY A 46 -11.23 -5.36 -5.47
C GLY A 46 -11.36 -4.03 -6.21
N ASN A 47 -11.04 -2.89 -5.57
CA ASN A 47 -11.10 -1.57 -6.19
C ASN A 47 -10.00 -1.40 -7.24
N PRO A 48 -10.32 -1.23 -8.54
CA PRO A 48 -9.31 -1.13 -9.60
C PRO A 48 -8.38 0.08 -9.43
N LYS A 49 -8.83 1.13 -8.73
CA LYS A 49 -7.99 2.30 -8.42
C LYS A 49 -6.95 2.02 -7.32
N CYS A 50 -7.12 0.93 -6.57
CA CYS A 50 -6.20 0.48 -5.53
C CYS A 50 -5.29 -0.68 -5.97
N ALA A 51 -5.44 -1.14 -7.22
CA ALA A 51 -4.69 -2.26 -7.81
C ALA A 51 -3.17 -2.06 -7.70
N ASN A 52 -2.71 -0.90 -8.17
CA ASN A 52 -1.32 -0.50 -8.11
C ASN A 52 -1.27 0.80 -7.31
N CYS A 53 -0.74 0.74 -6.10
CA CYS A 53 -0.70 1.89 -5.21
C CYS A 53 0.30 2.93 -5.77
N MET A 54 -0.21 3.96 -6.43
CA MET A 54 0.57 5.00 -7.12
C MET A 54 1.43 5.87 -6.16
N VAL A 55 1.28 5.69 -4.85
CA VAL A 55 2.14 6.29 -3.83
C VAL A 55 2.21 5.35 -2.64
N HIS A 56 3.41 4.88 -2.27
CA HIS A 56 3.62 3.90 -1.20
C HIS A 56 3.21 4.36 0.22
N SER A 57 2.59 5.54 0.37
CA SER A 57 2.19 6.17 1.63
C SER A 57 1.49 5.19 2.59
N GLY A 58 0.46 4.47 2.11
CA GLY A 58 -0.27 3.53 2.95
C GLY A 58 0.49 2.24 3.30
N TYR A 59 1.55 1.88 2.58
CA TYR A 59 2.36 0.70 2.91
C TYR A 59 3.35 0.95 4.04
N LYS A 60 3.73 2.22 4.28
CA LYS A 60 4.60 2.56 5.41
C LYS A 60 3.93 2.20 6.73
N ALA A 61 2.67 2.58 6.90
CA ALA A 61 1.88 2.23 8.07
C ALA A 61 1.65 0.71 8.16
N SER A 62 1.36 0.02 7.05
CA SER A 62 1.26 -1.45 7.04
C SER A 62 2.56 -2.13 7.50
N ALA A 63 3.73 -1.61 7.10
CA ALA A 63 5.02 -2.17 7.49
C ALA A 63 5.33 -1.95 8.98
N VAL A 64 4.98 -0.78 9.52
CA VAL A 64 5.07 -0.49 10.95
C VAL A 64 4.12 -1.42 11.73
N ASP A 65 2.88 -1.54 11.30
CA ASP A 65 1.90 -2.44 11.93
C ASP A 65 2.38 -3.90 11.93
N TYR A 66 2.92 -4.40 10.81
CA TYR A 66 3.54 -5.72 10.74
C TYR A 66 4.72 -5.87 11.72
N GLY A 67 5.60 -4.87 11.76
CA GLY A 67 6.80 -4.89 12.60
C GLY A 67 6.51 -4.84 14.09
N PHE A 68 5.49 -4.10 14.51
CA PHE A 68 5.20 -3.87 15.93
C PHE A 68 3.95 -4.59 16.45
N GLY A 69 3.11 -5.13 15.56
CA GLY A 69 1.89 -5.86 15.92
C GLY A 69 2.12 -7.28 16.43
N SER A 70 3.35 -7.80 16.36
CA SER A 70 3.68 -9.14 16.89
C SER A 70 5.13 -9.27 17.33
N LEU A 71 5.39 -10.18 18.27
CA LEU A 71 6.75 -10.53 18.72
C LEU A 71 7.62 -11.06 17.56
N LYS A 72 7.02 -11.83 16.65
CA LYS A 72 7.71 -12.36 15.46
C LYS A 72 8.12 -11.24 14.51
N GLY A 73 7.20 -10.32 14.21
CA GLY A 73 7.47 -9.15 13.37
C GLY A 73 8.55 -8.27 13.98
N PHE A 74 8.48 -8.03 15.28
CA PHE A 74 9.45 -7.21 16.00
C PHE A 74 10.85 -7.82 15.94
N TRP A 75 10.96 -9.13 16.17
CA TRP A 75 12.24 -9.83 16.06
C TRP A 75 12.81 -9.79 14.64
N ALA A 76 11.96 -9.93 13.61
CA ALA A 76 12.39 -9.81 12.22
C ALA A 76 12.98 -8.42 11.92
N VAL A 77 12.31 -7.35 12.37
CA VAL A 77 12.79 -5.95 12.23
C VAL A 77 14.09 -5.72 13.00
N ALA A 78 14.18 -6.20 14.24
CA ALA A 78 15.39 -6.07 15.06
C ALA A 78 16.59 -6.77 14.41
N LYS A 79 16.37 -8.00 13.92
CA LYS A 79 17.40 -8.79 13.23
C LYS A 79 17.87 -8.09 11.94
N ALA A 80 16.95 -7.59 11.13
CA ALA A 80 17.27 -6.87 9.90
C ALA A 80 18.05 -5.57 10.18
N SER A 81 17.71 -4.87 11.27
CA SER A 81 18.34 -3.59 11.64
C SER A 81 19.76 -3.77 12.19
N ILE A 82 20.01 -4.86 12.93
CA ILE A 82 21.33 -5.18 13.51
C ILE A 82 22.25 -5.85 12.47
N PHE A 83 21.69 -6.68 11.58
CA PHE A 83 22.43 -7.45 10.59
C PHE A 83 22.04 -7.03 9.17
N SER A 84 22.70 -6.01 8.64
CA SER A 84 22.43 -5.40 7.32
C SER A 84 22.53 -6.34 6.11
N ARG A 85 23.03 -7.57 6.28
CA ARG A 85 23.13 -8.61 5.25
C ARG A 85 22.18 -9.79 5.48
N TYR A 86 21.09 -9.60 6.21
CA TYR A 86 20.14 -10.67 6.47
C TYR A 86 19.55 -11.23 5.16
N PRO A 87 19.81 -12.51 4.81
CA PRO A 87 19.20 -13.11 3.64
C PRO A 87 17.75 -13.47 3.97
N ASP A 88 16.81 -12.76 3.34
CA ASP A 88 15.39 -13.05 3.44
C ASP A 88 14.97 -13.93 2.25
N LYS A 89 14.87 -15.23 2.50
CA LYS A 89 14.48 -16.22 1.48
C LYS A 89 13.04 -16.02 1.03
N ASP A 90 12.16 -15.55 1.91
CA ASP A 90 10.74 -15.34 1.61
C ASP A 90 10.62 -14.12 0.69
N ALA A 91 11.35 -13.04 0.98
CA ALA A 91 11.43 -11.87 0.09
C ALA A 91 12.02 -12.21 -1.29
N LEU A 92 13.08 -13.04 -1.34
CA LEU A 92 13.64 -13.52 -2.61
C LEU A 92 12.65 -14.40 -3.38
N THR A 93 11.87 -15.23 -2.68
CA THR A 93 10.83 -16.05 -3.31
C THR A 93 9.74 -15.16 -3.88
N LEU A 94 9.22 -14.21 -3.11
CA LEU A 94 8.23 -13.22 -3.54
C LEU A 94 8.72 -12.38 -4.73
N LEU A 95 10.01 -12.02 -4.79
CA LEU A 95 10.60 -11.30 -5.92
C LEU A 95 10.57 -12.13 -7.22
N ASN A 96 10.76 -13.45 -7.11
CA ASN A 96 10.81 -14.36 -8.25
C ASN A 96 9.44 -14.95 -8.61
N GLU A 97 8.43 -14.77 -7.76
CA GLU A 97 7.06 -15.19 -8.05
C GLU A 97 6.46 -14.32 -9.16
N PRO A 98 5.89 -14.94 -10.22
CA PRO A 98 5.17 -14.20 -11.24
C PRO A 98 4.06 -13.36 -10.60
N GLN A 99 4.11 -12.04 -10.79
CA GLN A 99 3.15 -11.13 -10.18
C GLN A 99 1.75 -11.42 -10.73
N LYS A 100 0.93 -12.11 -9.93
CA LYS A 100 -0.47 -12.34 -10.27
C LYS A 100 -1.22 -11.03 -10.08
N PRO A 101 -1.90 -10.50 -11.12
CA PRO A 101 -2.66 -9.28 -10.96
C PRO A 101 -3.80 -9.54 -9.96
N VAL A 102 -3.89 -8.68 -8.94
CA VAL A 102 -4.91 -8.79 -7.89
C VAL A 102 -6.32 -8.54 -8.45
N HIS A 103 -6.41 -7.90 -9.62
CA HIS A 103 -7.65 -7.70 -10.36
C HIS A 103 -7.58 -8.36 -11.75
N SER A 104 -8.69 -8.94 -12.21
CA SER A 104 -8.81 -9.60 -13.52
C SER A 104 -8.54 -8.67 -14.71
N TYR A 105 -8.73 -7.37 -14.52
CA TYR A 105 -8.39 -6.32 -15.47
C TYR A 105 -7.39 -5.37 -14.82
N ASN A 106 -6.11 -5.55 -15.16
CA ASN A 106 -5.04 -4.64 -14.79
C ASN A 106 -4.31 -4.27 -16.09
N PRO A 107 -4.76 -3.24 -16.83
CA PRO A 107 -3.95 -2.68 -17.89
C PRO A 107 -2.76 -2.03 -17.19
N LEU A 108 -1.74 -2.83 -16.87
CA LEU A 108 -0.44 -2.32 -16.52
C LEU A 108 -0.13 -1.27 -17.59
N VAL A 109 0.14 -0.05 -17.16
CA VAL A 109 0.68 0.97 -18.06
C VAL A 109 2.06 0.44 -18.44
N ASN A 110 2.12 -0.33 -19.52
CA ASN A 110 3.36 -0.80 -20.10
C ASN A 110 4.08 0.45 -20.58
N ILE A 111 5.09 0.88 -19.84
CA ILE A 111 6.06 1.84 -20.37
C ILE A 111 6.85 1.03 -21.39
N GLU A 112 6.59 1.26 -22.67
CA GLU A 112 7.35 0.65 -23.75
C GLU A 112 8.84 0.91 -23.51
N THR A 113 9.58 -0.12 -23.12
CA THR A 113 11.03 -0.06 -23.08
C THR A 113 11.51 0.10 -24.53
N ALA A 114 12.22 1.19 -24.80
CA ALA A 114 12.67 1.62 -26.14
C ALA A 114 13.68 0.67 -26.83
N GLY A 115 13.59 -0.65 -26.63
CA GLY A 115 14.46 -1.67 -27.19
C GLY A 115 13.76 -2.75 -28.03
N GLU A 116 12.43 -2.89 -27.98
CA GLU A 116 11.69 -3.91 -28.74
C GLU A 116 11.02 -3.32 -30.00
N THR A 117 11.83 -2.66 -30.83
CA THR A 117 11.46 -2.44 -32.24
C THR A 117 12.69 -2.71 -33.08
N ARG A 118 12.96 -4.00 -33.32
CA ARG A 118 13.81 -4.53 -34.40
C ARG A 118 13.70 -6.06 -34.46
N ALA A 119 12.66 -6.53 -35.14
CA ALA A 119 12.66 -7.75 -35.94
C ALA A 119 11.56 -7.60 -37.00
#